data_AF-A0A0C3C9X0-F1
#
_entry.id   AF-A0A0C3C9X0-F1
#
_cell.length_a   1.000
_cell.length_b   1.000
_cell.length_c   1.000
_cell.angle_alpha   90.00
_cell.angle_beta   90.00
_cell.angle_gamma   90.00
#
_symmetry.space_group_name_H-M   'P 1'
#
loop_
_entity.id
_entity.type
_entity.pdbx_description
1 polymer ?
#
loop_
_entity_poly.entity_id
_entity_poly.type
_entity_poly.pdbx_seq_one_letter_code
_entity_poly.pdbx_strand_id
1 'polypeptide(L)'
;MFELDNHTPRSGSADMEREGTTDENPIHLQGDAAEEFRDLLWSLYALPQEIAMATAESDVIRLSNIARMAHKYQYITTETWALGILLAHFSSKSASSIETPTLVQITEVAVLCEDKSLLDAVRLRWKSLIGKREDLAVAINVLGRLGIRDLEGLAYYGMLFQGRARWDSDPGLTRDQRIRLLSGYYNLTKASEALTQNPPEFAHLPPCSDNEACKEDWASCWKTFTKIENGPGLFSQIVVHDKMDLMGRLMMAVSLMTAFSEAVEGGNQASFSDLRLEFVWSDCVSAALEATIRMSKDNQENLMRFFEDVA
;
A
#
# COMPACT_ATOMS: atom_id res chain seq x y z
N MET A 1 51.02 21.87 0.01
CA MET A 1 52.26 21.13 0.35
C MET A 1 51.79 19.93 1.15
N PHE A 2 51.49 18.83 0.46
CA PHE A 2 50.93 17.63 1.05
C PHE A 2 52.06 16.60 1.14
N GLU A 3 52.34 16.14 2.36
CA GLU A 3 53.32 15.09 2.63
C GLU A 3 52.80 13.77 2.07
N LEU A 4 53.59 13.17 1.17
CA LEU A 4 53.38 11.84 0.63
C LEU A 4 54.00 10.83 1.61
N ASP A 5 53.16 10.23 2.44
CA ASP A 5 53.56 9.11 3.28
C ASP A 5 53.86 7.87 2.41
N ASN A 6 55.15 7.53 2.38
CA ASN A 6 55.69 6.32 1.78
C ASN A 6 55.25 5.08 2.60
N HIS A 7 54.09 4.52 2.26
CA HIS A 7 53.74 3.18 2.71
C HIS A 7 54.52 2.12 1.93
N THR A 8 55.60 1.61 2.53
CA THR A 8 56.26 0.36 2.14
C THR A 8 55.23 -0.80 2.17
N PRO A 9 55.05 -1.56 1.08
CA PRO A 9 54.22 -2.76 1.11
C PRO A 9 54.96 -3.82 1.93
N ARG A 10 54.46 -4.08 3.14
CA ARG A 10 54.89 -5.20 3.96
C ARG A 10 54.50 -6.48 3.22
N SER A 11 55.48 -7.08 2.54
CA SER A 11 55.40 -8.44 1.98
C SER A 11 55.36 -9.43 3.16
N GLY A 12 54.20 -9.51 3.80
CA GLY A 12 53.85 -10.55 4.74
C GLY A 12 53.07 -11.60 3.97
N SER A 13 53.76 -12.66 3.54
CA SER A 13 53.15 -13.94 3.17
C SER A 13 52.56 -14.56 4.43
N ALA A 14 51.52 -13.95 4.99
CA ALA A 14 50.62 -14.65 5.89
C ALA A 14 49.87 -15.62 4.99
N ASP A 15 50.23 -16.91 5.07
CA ASP A 15 49.33 -17.98 4.64
C ASP A 15 47.98 -17.67 5.28
N MET A 16 47.04 -17.14 4.48
CA MET A 16 45.67 -16.97 4.91
C MET A 16 45.16 -18.40 5.07
N GLU A 17 45.23 -18.92 6.30
CA GLU A 17 44.69 -20.22 6.66
C GLU A 17 43.27 -20.29 6.10
N ARG A 18 43.10 -21.17 5.12
CA ARG A 18 41.87 -21.24 4.34
C ARG A 18 40.73 -21.62 5.29
N GLU A 19 39.78 -20.72 5.44
CA GLU A 19 38.56 -20.91 6.22
C GLU A 19 37.86 -22.23 5.85
N GLY A 20 37.38 -22.96 6.86
CA GLY A 20 36.66 -24.23 6.70
C GLY A 20 37.55 -25.47 6.50
N THR A 21 38.84 -25.39 6.85
CA THR A 21 39.78 -26.53 6.73
C THR A 21 39.94 -27.35 8.00
N THR A 22 39.65 -26.77 9.17
CA THR A 22 39.80 -27.42 10.49
C THR A 22 38.70 -26.94 11.44
N ASP A 23 38.51 -27.65 12.56
CA ASP A 23 37.59 -27.22 13.62
C ASP A 23 38.07 -25.92 14.30
N GLU A 24 39.38 -25.69 14.33
CA GLU A 24 40.02 -24.46 14.81
C GLU A 24 39.86 -23.27 13.84
N ASN A 25 39.53 -23.54 12.57
CA ASN A 25 39.28 -22.53 11.53
C ASN A 25 37.98 -22.85 10.76
N PRO A 26 36.80 -22.76 11.42
CA PRO A 26 35.52 -23.12 10.83
C PRO A 26 35.06 -22.09 9.80
N ILE A 27 33.99 -22.42 9.06
CA ILE A 27 33.31 -21.45 8.19
C ILE A 27 32.46 -20.52 9.05
N HIS A 28 32.78 -19.23 9.03
CA HIS A 28 32.07 -18.16 9.72
C HIS A 28 31.00 -17.55 8.80
N LEU A 29 29.74 -17.84 9.12
CA LEU A 29 28.59 -17.28 8.42
C LEU A 29 28.31 -15.86 8.95
N GLN A 30 29.04 -14.87 8.41
CA GLN A 30 28.89 -13.48 8.84
C GLN A 30 27.50 -12.92 8.46
N GLY A 31 26.84 -12.31 9.46
CA GLY A 31 25.55 -11.64 9.29
C GLY A 31 24.31 -12.54 9.39
N ASP A 32 24.48 -13.85 9.60
CA ASP A 32 23.36 -14.78 9.72
C ASP A 32 22.98 -15.04 11.17
N ALA A 33 21.68 -15.01 11.47
CA ALA A 33 21.18 -15.47 12.75
C ALA A 33 21.24 -17.00 12.80
N ALA A 34 21.69 -17.54 13.94
CA ALA A 34 21.80 -18.99 14.12
C ALA A 34 20.46 -19.72 13.97
N GLU A 35 19.34 -19.06 14.31
CA GLU A 35 17.98 -19.59 14.13
C GLU A 35 17.59 -19.67 12.66
N GLU A 36 17.82 -18.61 11.88
CA GLU A 36 17.50 -18.58 10.45
C GLU A 36 18.26 -19.68 9.69
N PHE A 37 19.55 -19.84 9.98
CA PHE A 37 20.36 -20.90 9.36
C PHE A 37 19.93 -22.31 9.81
N ARG A 38 19.53 -22.47 11.08
CA ARG A 38 18.99 -23.75 11.57
C ARG A 38 17.71 -24.13 10.84
N ASP A 39 16.85 -23.18 10.54
CA ASP A 39 15.62 -23.41 9.77
C ASP A 39 15.93 -23.85 8.33
N LEU A 40 16.95 -23.25 7.70
CA LEU A 40 17.45 -23.72 6.40
C LEU A 40 17.95 -25.17 6.49
N LEU A 41 18.83 -25.49 7.44
CA LEU A 41 19.34 -26.85 7.61
C LEU A 41 18.20 -27.83 7.88
N TRP A 42 17.23 -27.45 8.71
CA TRP A 42 16.03 -28.25 8.91
C TRP A 42 15.34 -28.54 7.58
N SER A 43 15.14 -27.56 6.69
CA SER A 43 14.51 -27.81 5.39
C SER A 43 15.30 -28.77 4.47
N LEU A 44 16.63 -28.78 4.59
CA LEU A 44 17.51 -29.62 3.76
C LEU A 44 17.61 -31.07 4.27
N TYR A 45 17.42 -31.27 5.58
CA TYR A 45 17.60 -32.58 6.22
C TYR A 45 16.31 -33.17 6.82
N ALA A 46 15.22 -32.41 6.87
CA ALA A 46 13.94 -32.87 7.36
C ALA A 46 13.37 -33.98 6.47
N LEU A 47 12.69 -34.94 7.11
CA LEU A 47 11.98 -36.00 6.41
C LEU A 47 10.71 -35.45 5.76
N PRO A 48 10.22 -36.04 4.65
CA PRO A 48 9.03 -35.56 3.96
C PRO A 48 7.80 -35.37 4.86
N GLN A 49 7.59 -36.22 5.87
CA GLN A 49 6.50 -36.04 6.83
C GLN A 49 6.66 -34.81 7.73
N GLU A 50 7.88 -34.45 8.12
CA GLU A 50 8.14 -33.28 8.96
C GLU A 50 7.90 -31.99 8.16
N ILE A 51 8.30 -32.00 6.89
CA ILE A 51 8.00 -30.93 5.94
C ILE A 51 6.49 -30.76 5.75
N ALA A 52 5.77 -31.87 5.58
CA ALA A 52 4.31 -31.86 5.45
C ALA A 52 3.61 -31.31 6.70
N MET A 53 4.08 -31.67 7.90
CA MET A 53 3.54 -31.16 9.16
C MET A 53 3.77 -29.65 9.32
N ALA A 54 4.99 -29.16 9.09
CA ALA A 54 5.28 -27.72 9.17
C ALA A 54 4.47 -26.90 8.16
N THR A 55 4.23 -27.48 6.97
CA THR A 55 3.37 -26.88 5.95
C THR A 55 1.91 -26.80 6.41
N ALA A 56 1.42 -27.83 7.10
CA ALA A 56 0.05 -27.88 7.62
C ALA A 56 -0.16 -26.91 8.79
N GLU A 57 0.82 -26.79 9.68
CA GLU A 57 0.80 -25.85 10.81
C GLU A 57 0.99 -24.39 10.38
N SER A 58 1.48 -24.16 9.15
CA SER A 58 1.79 -22.83 8.64
C SER A 58 2.74 -22.07 9.56
N ASP A 59 3.88 -22.65 9.90
CA ASP A 59 4.95 -21.95 10.64
C ASP A 59 5.57 -20.86 9.76
N VAL A 60 4.89 -19.70 9.70
CA VAL A 60 5.20 -18.57 8.82
C VAL A 60 6.60 -18.03 9.10
N ILE A 61 7.03 -18.02 10.36
CA ILE A 61 8.35 -17.49 10.75
C ILE A 61 9.45 -18.42 10.23
N ARG A 62 9.34 -19.73 10.46
CA ARG A 62 10.30 -20.71 9.92
C ARG A 62 10.37 -20.66 8.40
N LEU A 63 9.22 -20.61 7.73
CA LEU A 63 9.15 -20.54 6.26
C LEU A 63 9.77 -19.23 5.72
N SER A 64 9.59 -18.11 6.42
CA SER A 64 10.26 -16.84 6.10
C SER A 64 11.78 -16.96 6.17
N ASN A 65 12.27 -17.58 7.25
CA ASN A 65 13.69 -17.82 7.47
C ASN A 65 14.26 -18.72 6.38
N ILE A 66 13.57 -19.82 6.06
CA ILE A 66 13.98 -20.73 4.97
C ILE A 66 14.06 -19.98 3.65
N ALA A 67 13.05 -19.20 3.26
CA ALA A 67 13.06 -18.45 2.00
C ALA A 67 14.22 -17.45 1.94
N ARG A 68 14.43 -16.67 3.00
CA ARG A 68 15.53 -15.70 3.12
C ARG A 68 16.91 -16.35 2.98
N MET A 69 17.13 -17.43 3.70
CA MET A 69 18.41 -18.14 3.71
C MET A 69 18.64 -18.92 2.41
N ALA A 70 17.59 -19.52 1.86
CA ALA A 70 17.65 -20.19 0.56
C ALA A 70 17.98 -19.20 -0.56
N HIS A 71 17.41 -17.99 -0.54
CA HIS A 71 17.76 -16.90 -1.46
C HIS A 71 19.24 -16.51 -1.33
N LYS A 72 19.71 -16.25 -0.09
CA LYS A 72 21.11 -15.89 0.18
C LYS A 72 22.10 -16.94 -0.34
N TYR A 73 21.80 -18.21 -0.12
CA TYR A 73 22.67 -19.34 -0.50
C TYR A 73 22.32 -19.99 -1.85
N GLN A 74 21.43 -19.38 -2.64
CA GLN A 74 21.06 -19.83 -4.00
C GLN A 74 20.42 -21.23 -4.07
N TYR A 75 19.67 -21.62 -3.04
CA TYR A 75 18.85 -22.84 -3.05
C TYR A 75 17.48 -22.59 -3.70
N ILE A 76 17.48 -22.36 -5.01
CA ILE A 76 16.30 -21.90 -5.79
C ILE A 76 15.06 -22.78 -5.58
N THR A 77 15.20 -24.11 -5.56
CA THR A 77 14.06 -25.01 -5.36
C THR A 77 13.46 -24.90 -3.97
N THR A 78 14.30 -24.73 -2.95
CA THR A 78 13.88 -24.58 -1.55
C THR A 78 13.22 -23.21 -1.34
N GLU A 79 13.80 -22.16 -1.93
CA GLU A 79 13.22 -20.81 -1.94
C GLU A 79 11.82 -20.81 -2.57
N THR A 80 11.70 -21.34 -3.80
CA THR A 80 10.42 -21.41 -4.52
C THR A 80 9.36 -22.18 -3.74
N TRP A 81 9.77 -23.30 -3.12
CA TRP A 81 8.88 -24.10 -2.27
C TRP A 81 8.38 -23.31 -1.06
N ALA A 82 9.27 -22.68 -0.30
CA ALA A 82 8.92 -21.91 0.88
C ALA A 82 8.00 -20.72 0.53
N LEU A 83 8.34 -19.96 -0.53
CA LEU A 83 7.51 -18.85 -1.02
C LEU A 83 6.13 -19.32 -1.48
N GLY A 84 6.03 -20.48 -2.14
CA GLY A 84 4.76 -21.07 -2.56
C GLY A 84 3.83 -21.39 -1.38
N ILE A 85 4.37 -21.90 -0.27
CA ILE A 85 3.58 -22.16 0.95
C ILE A 85 3.13 -20.85 1.59
N LEU A 86 4.04 -19.87 1.71
CA LEU A 86 3.71 -18.55 2.23
C LEU A 86 2.60 -17.89 1.41
N LEU A 87 2.69 -17.95 0.08
CA LEU A 87 1.66 -17.42 -0.81
C LEU A 87 0.31 -18.11 -0.58
N ALA A 88 0.29 -19.45 -0.47
CA ALA A 88 -0.93 -20.20 -0.19
C ALA A 88 -1.55 -19.79 1.15
N HIS A 89 -0.73 -19.61 2.19
CA HIS A 89 -1.19 -19.16 3.51
C HIS A 89 -1.81 -17.75 3.45
N PHE A 90 -1.11 -16.78 2.85
CA PHE A 90 -1.56 -15.39 2.79
C PHE A 90 -2.74 -15.17 1.83
N SER A 91 -2.87 -16.00 0.80
CA SER A 91 -4.01 -15.99 -0.14
C SER A 91 -5.27 -16.59 0.47
N SER A 92 -5.16 -17.39 1.53
CA SER A 92 -6.33 -17.99 2.17
C SER A 92 -7.18 -16.94 2.90
N LYS A 93 -8.46 -16.86 2.55
CA LYS A 93 -9.44 -15.97 3.22
C LYS A 93 -9.61 -16.28 4.72
N SER A 94 -9.27 -17.50 5.14
CA SER A 94 -9.40 -17.95 6.52
C SER A 94 -8.19 -17.63 7.40
N ALA A 95 -7.13 -17.04 6.85
CA ALA A 95 -5.98 -16.69 7.68
C ALA A 95 -6.46 -15.74 8.79
N SER A 96 -6.25 -16.18 10.02
CA SER A 96 -6.55 -15.48 11.27
C SER A 96 -5.86 -14.12 11.31
N SER A 97 -6.09 -13.36 12.38
CA SER A 97 -5.33 -12.13 12.64
C SER A 97 -3.83 -12.46 12.64
N ILE A 98 -3.10 -11.98 11.63
CA ILE A 98 -1.65 -12.13 11.53
C ILE A 98 -1.03 -11.03 12.39
N GLU A 99 -0.09 -11.41 13.25
CA GLU A 99 0.64 -10.45 14.07
C GLU A 99 1.51 -9.54 13.20
N THR A 100 1.58 -8.25 13.55
CA THR A 100 2.33 -7.24 12.80
C THR A 100 3.80 -7.62 12.60
N PRO A 101 4.56 -8.15 13.59
CA PRO A 101 5.95 -8.56 13.37
C PRO A 101 6.10 -9.62 12.28
N THR A 102 5.21 -10.60 12.23
CA THR A 102 5.19 -11.64 11.20
C THR A 102 4.87 -11.04 9.83
N LEU A 103 3.93 -10.09 9.77
CA LEU A 103 3.61 -9.38 8.53
C LEU A 103 4.82 -8.58 8.00
N VAL A 104 5.56 -7.92 8.89
CA VAL A 104 6.80 -7.20 8.56
C VAL A 104 7.84 -8.16 7.98
N GLN A 105 8.14 -9.24 8.68
CA GLN A 105 9.14 -10.22 8.25
C GLN A 105 8.83 -10.80 6.86
N ILE A 106 7.56 -11.17 6.63
CA ILE A 106 7.12 -11.69 5.33
C ILE A 106 7.20 -10.64 4.23
N THR A 107 6.89 -9.37 4.54
CA THR A 107 7.01 -8.28 3.55
C THR A 107 8.47 -8.11 3.14
N GLU A 108 9.41 -8.16 4.09
CA GLU A 108 10.84 -8.10 3.80
C GLU A 108 11.28 -9.27 2.91
N VAL A 109 10.83 -10.49 3.22
CA VAL A 109 11.15 -11.69 2.42
C VAL A 109 10.59 -11.57 1.00
N ALA A 110 9.34 -11.14 0.84
CA ALA A 110 8.74 -10.96 -0.47
C ALA A 110 9.49 -9.94 -1.34
N VAL A 111 9.96 -8.84 -0.73
CA VAL A 111 10.78 -7.83 -1.42
C VAL A 111 12.18 -8.34 -1.72
N LEU A 112 12.84 -8.99 -0.75
CA LEU A 112 14.18 -9.56 -0.90
C LEU A 112 14.25 -10.60 -2.02
N CYS A 113 13.28 -11.51 -2.07
CA CYS A 113 13.19 -12.56 -3.08
C CYS A 113 12.55 -12.09 -4.41
N GLU A 114 12.17 -10.81 -4.51
CA GLU A 114 11.47 -10.24 -5.67
C GLU A 114 10.17 -10.99 -6.05
N ASP A 115 9.50 -11.64 -5.10
CA ASP A 115 8.27 -12.40 -5.32
C ASP A 115 7.04 -11.47 -5.32
N LYS A 116 6.61 -11.07 -6.52
CA LYS A 116 5.46 -10.19 -6.72
C LYS A 116 4.15 -10.78 -6.23
N SER A 117 3.96 -12.09 -6.35
CA SER A 117 2.69 -12.75 -5.99
C SER A 117 2.49 -12.75 -4.48
N LEU A 118 3.54 -13.09 -3.74
CA LEU A 118 3.54 -13.02 -2.28
C LEU A 118 3.41 -11.57 -1.82
N LEU A 119 4.12 -10.64 -2.45
CA LEU A 119 4.01 -9.22 -2.13
C LEU A 119 2.57 -8.71 -2.30
N ASP A 120 1.87 -9.08 -3.38
CA ASP A 120 0.46 -8.71 -3.60
C ASP A 120 -0.48 -9.29 -2.53
N ALA A 121 -0.28 -10.54 -2.13
CA ALA A 121 -1.06 -11.16 -1.05
C ALA A 121 -0.83 -10.44 0.30
N VAL A 122 0.42 -10.07 0.58
CA VAL A 122 0.82 -9.34 1.79
C VAL A 122 0.32 -7.90 1.78
N ARG A 123 0.28 -7.24 0.62
CA ARG A 123 -0.30 -5.91 0.45
C ARG A 123 -1.77 -5.87 0.85
N LEU A 124 -2.54 -6.92 0.58
CA LEU A 124 -3.94 -7.02 1.03
C LEU A 124 -4.05 -7.05 2.56
N ARG A 125 -3.11 -7.73 3.24
CA ARG A 125 -3.05 -7.77 4.72
C ARG A 125 -2.67 -6.43 5.31
N TRP A 126 -1.68 -5.74 4.74
CA TRP A 126 -1.35 -4.37 5.14
C TRP A 126 -2.54 -3.42 4.96
N LYS A 127 -3.25 -3.47 3.83
CA LYS A 127 -4.47 -2.67 3.61
C LYS A 127 -5.52 -2.93 4.69
N SER A 128 -5.70 -4.19 5.09
CA SER A 128 -6.62 -4.55 6.19
C SER A 128 -6.17 -3.98 7.54
N LEU A 129 -4.89 -4.13 7.91
CA LEU A 129 -4.32 -3.62 9.15
C LEU A 129 -4.38 -2.09 9.22
N ILE A 130 -4.01 -1.41 8.13
CA ILE A 130 -4.09 0.05 8.02
C ILE A 130 -5.55 0.52 8.09
N GLY A 131 -6.48 -0.20 7.46
CA GLY A 131 -7.91 0.08 7.53
C GLY A 131 -8.48 0.00 8.95
N LYS A 132 -7.95 -0.90 9.79
CA LYS A 132 -8.26 -0.98 11.22
C LYS A 132 -7.59 0.10 12.07
N ARG A 133 -6.65 0.85 11.49
CA ARG A 133 -5.84 1.88 12.16
C ARG A 133 -4.96 1.31 13.29
N GLU A 134 -4.48 0.09 13.11
CA GLU A 134 -3.56 -0.60 14.02
C GLU A 134 -2.12 -0.43 13.52
N ASP A 135 -1.14 -0.35 14.43
CA ASP A 135 0.32 -0.32 14.15
C ASP A 135 0.79 0.56 12.97
N LEU A 136 0.14 1.71 12.78
CA LEU A 136 0.40 2.58 11.64
C LEU A 136 1.84 3.13 11.59
N ALA A 137 2.45 3.40 12.75
CA ALA A 137 3.85 3.82 12.80
C ALA A 137 4.80 2.72 12.31
N VAL A 138 4.53 1.45 12.66
CA VAL A 138 5.30 0.30 12.16
C VAL A 138 5.13 0.18 10.65
N ALA A 139 3.88 0.30 10.16
CA ALA A 139 3.58 0.28 8.73
C ALA A 139 4.37 1.38 7.98
N ILE A 140 4.32 2.63 8.44
CA ILE A 140 5.05 3.76 7.84
C ILE A 140 6.56 3.46 7.75
N ASN A 141 7.16 3.00 8.85
CA ASN A 141 8.60 2.72 8.89
C ASN A 141 9.01 1.59 7.94
N VAL A 142 8.29 0.47 7.96
CA VAL A 142 8.63 -0.72 7.18
C VAL A 142 8.37 -0.48 5.69
N LEU A 143 7.21 0.08 5.34
CA LEU A 143 6.83 0.34 3.96
C LEU A 143 7.71 1.43 3.34
N GLY A 144 8.08 2.46 4.10
CA GLY A 144 9.02 3.49 3.67
C GLY A 144 10.42 2.94 3.42
N ARG A 145 10.95 2.09 4.33
CA ARG A 145 12.26 1.44 4.15
C ARG A 145 12.29 0.51 2.94
N LEU A 146 11.19 -0.21 2.68
CA LEU A 146 11.07 -1.14 1.56
C LEU A 146 10.66 -0.45 0.24
N GLY A 147 10.40 0.86 0.26
CA GLY A 147 10.01 1.62 -0.94
C GLY A 147 8.60 1.32 -1.47
N ILE A 148 7.70 0.79 -0.63
CA ILE A 148 6.33 0.43 -1.00
C ILE A 148 5.42 1.66 -0.85
N ARG A 149 5.58 2.64 -1.74
CA ARG A 149 5.06 4.00 -1.60
C ARG A 149 3.54 4.11 -1.49
N ASP A 150 2.79 3.28 -2.21
CA ASP A 150 1.32 3.35 -2.20
C ASP A 150 0.75 2.99 -0.83
N LEU A 151 1.28 1.93 -0.20
CA LEU A 151 0.88 1.54 1.15
C LEU A 151 1.44 2.49 2.21
N GLU A 152 2.65 3.02 2.02
CA GLU A 152 3.21 4.05 2.91
C GLU A 152 2.30 5.28 2.95
N GLY A 153 1.87 5.77 1.78
CA GLY A 153 0.91 6.87 1.67
C GLY A 153 -0.43 6.56 2.33
N LEU A 154 -0.93 5.33 2.19
CA LEU A 154 -2.15 4.87 2.87
C LEU A 154 -1.97 4.84 4.40
N ALA A 155 -0.80 4.43 4.89
CA ALA A 155 -0.51 4.39 6.33
C ALA A 155 -0.42 5.81 6.93
N TYR A 156 0.24 6.75 6.24
CA TYR A 156 0.20 8.17 6.63
C TYR A 156 -1.21 8.74 6.61
N TYR A 157 -1.99 8.44 5.56
CA TYR A 157 -3.39 8.85 5.46
C TYR A 157 -4.20 8.33 6.67
N GLY A 158 -4.09 7.05 6.99
CA GLY A 158 -4.71 6.45 8.18
C GLY A 158 -4.26 7.11 9.49
N MET A 159 -2.98 7.50 9.59
CA MET A 159 -2.41 8.13 10.78
C MET A 159 -2.98 9.52 11.01
N LEU A 160 -3.27 10.28 9.95
CA LEU A 160 -3.93 11.59 10.09
C LEU A 160 -5.30 11.49 10.77
N PHE A 161 -6.10 10.46 10.44
CA PHE A 161 -7.41 10.25 11.07
C PHE A 161 -7.35 9.79 12.53
N GLN A 162 -6.16 9.45 13.04
CA GLN A 162 -5.98 9.24 14.47
C GLN A 162 -5.93 10.56 15.26
N GLY A 163 -5.74 11.69 14.56
CA GLY A 163 -5.71 13.03 15.14
C GLY A 163 -4.35 13.40 15.73
N ARG A 164 -4.02 14.70 15.67
CA ARG A 164 -2.70 15.25 16.03
C ARG A 164 -2.15 14.78 17.37
N ALA A 165 -2.98 14.77 18.41
CA ALA A 165 -2.56 14.36 19.74
C ALA A 165 -1.99 12.94 19.76
N ARG A 166 -2.53 12.02 18.94
CA ARG A 166 -2.11 10.62 18.92
C ARG A 166 -0.76 10.44 18.25
N TRP A 167 -0.56 10.98 17.05
CA TRP A 167 0.72 10.83 16.33
C TRP A 167 1.84 11.73 16.85
N ASP A 168 1.52 12.86 17.50
CA ASP A 168 2.54 13.62 18.25
C ASP A 168 3.11 12.78 19.41
N SER A 169 2.26 11.98 20.08
CA SER A 169 2.64 11.12 21.21
C SER A 169 3.23 9.75 20.83
N ASP A 170 3.11 9.32 19.57
CA ASP A 170 3.53 7.99 19.13
C ASP A 170 5.07 7.91 19.05
N PRO A 171 5.74 7.09 19.88
CA PRO A 171 7.20 7.00 19.89
C PRO A 171 7.77 6.32 18.64
N GLY A 172 6.95 5.58 17.88
CA GLY A 172 7.36 4.91 16.65
C GLY A 172 7.53 5.85 15.46
N LEU A 173 7.03 7.09 15.56
CA LEU A 173 7.22 8.11 14.54
C LEU A 173 8.49 8.91 14.76
N THR A 174 9.22 9.17 13.68
CA THR A 174 10.37 10.10 13.67
C THR A 174 9.91 11.55 13.58
N ARG A 175 10.82 12.50 13.80
CA ARG A 175 10.53 13.93 13.62
C ARG A 175 10.11 14.24 12.18
N ASP A 176 10.83 13.68 11.21
CA ASP A 176 10.58 13.94 9.78
C ASP A 176 9.23 13.37 9.35
N GLN A 177 8.84 12.19 9.85
CA GLN A 177 7.52 11.61 9.60
C GLN A 177 6.38 12.49 10.14
N ARG A 178 6.57 13.16 11.29
CA ARG A 178 5.61 14.14 11.80
C ARG A 178 5.54 15.39 10.92
N ILE A 179 6.67 15.87 10.42
CA ILE A 179 6.69 17.00 9.47
C ILE A 179 5.92 16.63 8.19
N ARG A 180 6.12 15.41 7.67
CA ARG A 180 5.37 14.90 6.51
C ARG A 180 3.88 14.79 6.77
N LEU A 181 3.46 14.35 7.95
CA LEU A 181 2.05 14.34 8.33
C LEU A 181 1.44 15.75 8.37
N LEU A 182 2.16 16.75 8.89
CA LEU A 182 1.69 18.16 8.85
C LEU A 182 1.55 18.68 7.41
N SER A 183 2.55 18.40 6.57
CA SER A 183 2.53 18.77 5.15
C SER A 183 1.40 18.06 4.41
N GLY A 184 1.23 16.77 4.67
CA GLY A 184 0.15 15.93 4.16
C GLY A 184 -1.23 16.44 4.53
N TYR A 185 -1.45 16.85 5.79
CA TYR A 185 -2.71 17.46 6.21
C TYR A 185 -3.03 18.69 5.36
N TYR A 186 -2.09 19.62 5.23
CA TYR A 186 -2.29 20.83 4.42
C TYR A 186 -2.56 20.52 2.94
N ASN A 187 -1.75 19.65 2.34
CA ASN A 187 -1.87 19.28 0.93
C ASN A 187 -3.18 18.55 0.63
N LEU A 188 -3.62 17.64 1.51
CA LEU A 188 -4.89 16.93 1.37
C LEU A 188 -6.08 17.86 1.55
N THR A 189 -6.06 18.78 2.54
CA THR A 189 -7.12 19.79 2.68
C THR A 189 -7.22 20.65 1.42
N LYS A 190 -6.09 21.14 0.89
CA LYS A 190 -6.06 21.93 -0.34
C LYS A 190 -6.57 21.15 -1.55
N ALA A 191 -6.14 19.89 -1.70
CA ALA A 191 -6.59 19.01 -2.79
C ALA A 191 -8.09 18.70 -2.68
N SER A 192 -8.57 18.48 -1.47
CA SER A 192 -9.99 18.28 -1.15
C SER A 192 -10.80 19.53 -1.53
N GLU A 193 -10.35 20.73 -1.17
CA GLU A 193 -11.02 21.98 -1.57
C GLU A 193 -11.04 22.17 -3.10
N ALA A 194 -9.91 21.89 -3.75
CA ALA A 194 -9.77 21.95 -5.20
C ALA A 194 -10.63 20.90 -5.93
N LEU A 195 -10.94 19.76 -5.29
CA LEU A 195 -11.76 18.71 -5.87
C LEU A 195 -13.10 19.26 -6.38
N THR A 196 -13.75 20.11 -5.59
CA THR A 196 -15.05 20.72 -5.92
C THR A 196 -15.02 21.59 -7.18
N GLN A 197 -13.84 22.11 -7.54
CA GLN A 197 -13.65 23.02 -8.68
C GLN A 197 -13.08 22.32 -9.92
N ASN A 198 -12.51 21.13 -9.75
CA ASN A 198 -11.80 20.40 -10.81
C ASN A 198 -12.47 19.04 -11.04
N PRO A 199 -13.57 18.99 -11.81
CA PRO A 199 -14.19 17.74 -12.19
C PRO A 199 -13.23 16.87 -13.04
N PRO A 200 -13.31 15.53 -12.95
CA PRO A 200 -12.56 14.64 -13.82
C PRO A 200 -12.86 14.91 -15.30
N GLU A 201 -11.81 15.05 -16.11
CA GLU A 201 -11.94 15.17 -17.56
C GLU A 201 -12.25 13.81 -18.20
N PHE A 202 -13.19 13.80 -19.15
CA PHE A 202 -13.55 12.62 -19.94
C PHE A 202 -13.72 12.97 -21.43
N ALA A 203 -13.60 11.95 -22.29
CA ALA A 203 -13.87 12.09 -23.72
C ALA A 203 -15.35 11.82 -23.98
N HIS A 204 -16.02 12.75 -24.67
CA HIS A 204 -17.44 12.60 -25.03
C HIS A 204 -17.62 11.44 -26.02
N LEU A 205 -18.73 10.70 -25.87
CA LEU A 205 -19.11 9.69 -26.84
C LEU A 205 -19.71 10.35 -28.10
N PRO A 206 -19.61 9.72 -29.29
CA PRO A 206 -20.15 10.26 -30.54
C PRO A 206 -21.62 10.75 -30.53
N PRO A 207 -22.56 10.15 -29.78
CA PRO A 207 -23.94 10.65 -29.70
C PRO A 207 -24.12 11.95 -28.90
N CYS A 208 -23.10 12.45 -28.20
CA CYS A 208 -23.19 13.68 -27.43
C CYS A 208 -23.53 14.88 -28.35
N SER A 209 -24.68 15.51 -28.10
CA SER A 209 -25.21 16.57 -28.98
C SER A 209 -24.52 17.92 -28.77
N ASP A 210 -24.02 18.20 -27.56
CA ASP A 210 -23.30 19.43 -27.22
C ASP A 210 -22.26 19.15 -26.13
N ASN A 211 -20.98 19.16 -26.51
CA ASN A 211 -19.88 18.87 -25.60
C ASN A 211 -19.73 19.94 -24.51
N GLU A 212 -19.99 21.21 -24.81
CA GLU A 212 -19.78 22.29 -23.83
C GLU A 212 -20.90 22.31 -22.79
N ALA A 213 -22.16 22.17 -23.23
CA ALA A 213 -23.28 22.01 -22.30
C ALA A 213 -23.10 20.77 -21.41
N CYS A 214 -22.69 19.63 -21.99
CA CYS A 214 -22.43 18.41 -21.24
C CYS A 214 -21.30 18.58 -20.20
N LYS A 215 -20.25 19.37 -20.48
CA LYS A 215 -19.20 19.68 -19.51
C LYS A 215 -19.68 20.59 -18.39
N GLU A 216 -20.50 21.60 -18.71
CA GLU A 216 -21.07 22.51 -17.70
C GLU A 216 -21.99 21.74 -16.75
N ASP A 217 -22.83 20.87 -17.29
CA ASP A 217 -23.71 19.99 -16.50
C ASP A 217 -22.90 19.02 -15.65
N TRP A 218 -21.83 18.44 -16.20
CA TRP A 218 -20.92 17.60 -15.44
C TRP A 218 -20.27 18.36 -14.29
N ALA A 219 -19.75 19.56 -14.54
CA ALA A 219 -19.12 20.39 -13.50
C ALA A 219 -20.11 20.74 -12.38
N SER A 220 -21.36 21.05 -12.73
CA SER A 220 -22.45 21.32 -11.78
C SER A 220 -22.80 20.07 -10.95
N CYS A 221 -22.92 18.92 -11.60
CA CYS A 221 -23.18 17.63 -10.98
C CYS A 221 -22.05 17.23 -10.00
N TRP A 222 -20.81 17.31 -10.47
CA TRP A 222 -19.60 17.03 -9.69
C TRP A 222 -19.49 17.91 -8.45
N LYS A 223 -19.74 19.21 -8.60
CA LYS A 223 -19.78 20.15 -7.49
C LYS A 223 -20.79 19.72 -6.44
N THR A 224 -21.93 19.17 -6.85
CA THR A 224 -22.96 18.65 -5.94
C THR A 224 -22.51 17.38 -5.22
N PHE A 225 -21.91 16.42 -5.91
CA PHE A 225 -21.41 15.18 -5.29
C PHE A 225 -20.28 15.41 -4.30
N THR A 226 -19.45 16.40 -4.56
CA THR A 226 -18.26 16.65 -3.75
C THR A 226 -18.54 17.63 -2.61
N LYS A 227 -19.60 18.45 -2.63
CA LYS A 227 -19.85 19.45 -1.59
C LYS A 227 -20.05 18.80 -0.21
N ILE A 228 -19.28 19.25 0.79
CA ILE A 228 -19.30 18.74 2.18
C ILE A 228 -20.52 19.22 2.98
N GLU A 229 -21.33 20.12 2.43
CA GLU A 229 -22.42 20.76 3.18
C GLU A 229 -23.63 19.83 3.36
N ASN A 230 -24.24 19.89 4.55
CA ASN A 230 -25.51 19.24 4.88
C ASN A 230 -26.64 19.79 3.99
N GLY A 231 -26.73 19.30 2.77
CA GLY A 231 -27.85 19.56 1.89
C GLY A 231 -29.12 18.90 2.45
N PRO A 232 -30.29 19.54 2.35
CA PRO A 232 -31.55 18.86 2.59
C PRO A 232 -31.76 17.75 1.53
N GLY A 233 -32.40 16.64 1.92
CA GLY A 233 -32.76 15.54 1.01
C GLY A 233 -31.98 14.24 1.23
N LEU A 234 -31.89 13.39 0.20
CA LEU A 234 -31.21 12.08 0.24
C LEU A 234 -29.76 12.17 0.79
N PHE A 235 -29.12 13.33 0.62
CA PHE A 235 -27.74 13.60 1.03
C PHE A 235 -27.58 13.99 2.50
N SER A 236 -28.67 14.24 3.25
CA SER A 236 -28.56 14.62 4.68
C SER A 236 -28.19 13.46 5.60
N GLN A 237 -28.35 12.22 5.13
CA GLN A 237 -27.93 11.01 5.84
C GLN A 237 -26.47 10.64 5.57
N ILE A 238 -25.82 11.39 4.67
CA ILE A 238 -24.47 11.09 4.25
C ILE A 238 -23.49 11.57 5.32
N VAL A 239 -22.51 10.71 5.62
CA VAL A 239 -21.47 10.92 6.63
C VAL A 239 -20.80 12.26 6.39
N VAL A 240 -20.77 13.12 7.42
CA VAL A 240 -19.99 14.36 7.40
C VAL A 240 -18.52 13.97 7.29
N HIS A 241 -17.96 14.12 6.11
CA HIS A 241 -16.53 13.90 5.87
C HIS A 241 -15.73 15.04 6.50
N ASP A 242 -14.63 14.69 7.16
CA ASP A 242 -13.63 15.69 7.54
C ASP A 242 -13.13 16.37 6.26
N LYS A 243 -12.76 17.65 6.33
CA LYS A 243 -12.25 18.40 5.18
C LYS A 243 -11.02 17.73 4.55
N MET A 244 -10.26 16.97 5.34
CA MET A 244 -9.11 16.20 4.87
C MET A 244 -9.46 14.85 4.22
N ASP A 245 -10.72 14.38 4.28
CA ASP A 245 -11.11 13.06 3.77
C ASP A 245 -11.35 13.06 2.24
N LEU A 246 -10.28 13.34 1.50
CA LEU A 246 -10.25 13.33 0.04
C LEU A 246 -10.71 11.98 -0.52
N MET A 247 -10.25 10.87 0.06
CA MET A 247 -10.59 9.53 -0.41
C MET A 247 -12.06 9.20 -0.17
N GLY A 248 -12.60 9.53 1.00
CA GLY A 248 -14.02 9.36 1.30
C GLY A 248 -14.91 10.10 0.30
N ARG A 249 -14.55 11.36 -0.04
CA ARG A 249 -15.28 12.17 -1.03
C ARG A 249 -15.20 11.59 -2.44
N LEU A 250 -14.03 11.12 -2.87
CA LEU A 250 -13.87 10.48 -4.18
C LEU A 250 -14.65 9.15 -4.26
N MET A 251 -14.57 8.31 -3.24
CA MET A 251 -15.31 7.04 -3.18
C MET A 251 -16.82 7.28 -3.19
N MET A 252 -17.29 8.31 -2.49
CA MET A 252 -18.68 8.74 -2.53
C MET A 252 -19.11 9.20 -3.93
N ALA A 253 -18.30 10.04 -4.58
CA ALA A 253 -18.58 10.46 -5.94
C ALA A 253 -18.64 9.27 -6.91
N VAL A 254 -17.74 8.28 -6.77
CA VAL A 254 -17.81 7.02 -7.52
C VAL A 254 -19.13 6.29 -7.24
N SER A 255 -19.51 6.09 -5.97
CA SER A 255 -20.75 5.38 -5.62
C SER A 255 -22.01 6.08 -6.15
N LEU A 256 -22.07 7.42 -6.05
CA LEU A 256 -23.17 8.22 -6.58
C LEU A 256 -23.24 8.13 -8.11
N MET A 257 -22.09 8.20 -8.79
CA MET A 257 -22.01 8.05 -10.24
C MET A 257 -22.41 6.66 -10.72
N THR A 258 -22.03 5.61 -10.00
CA THR A 258 -22.47 4.24 -10.31
C THR A 258 -23.98 4.11 -10.19
N ALA A 259 -24.56 4.57 -9.07
CA ALA A 259 -26.01 4.55 -8.88
C ALA A 259 -26.76 5.38 -9.94
N PHE A 260 -26.19 6.51 -10.35
CA PHE A 260 -26.74 7.35 -11.41
C PHE A 260 -26.69 6.65 -12.78
N SER A 261 -25.54 6.04 -13.14
CA SER A 261 -25.38 5.27 -14.38
C SER A 261 -26.38 4.12 -14.47
N GLU A 262 -26.54 3.36 -13.39
CA GLU A 262 -27.51 2.25 -13.31
C GLU A 262 -28.96 2.73 -13.48
N ALA A 263 -29.31 3.90 -12.92
CA ALA A 263 -30.65 4.46 -13.05
C ALA A 263 -30.94 4.96 -14.48
N VAL A 264 -29.94 5.52 -15.16
CA VAL A 264 -30.04 5.93 -16.58
C VAL A 264 -30.24 4.70 -17.47
N GLU A 265 -29.46 3.63 -17.27
CA GLU A 265 -29.60 2.37 -18.02
C GLU A 265 -30.94 1.67 -17.77
N GLY A 266 -31.43 1.72 -16.52
CA GLY A 266 -32.71 1.12 -16.13
C GLY A 266 -33.95 1.95 -16.52
N GLY A 267 -33.79 3.13 -17.11
CA GLY A 267 -34.89 4.04 -17.44
C GLY A 267 -35.63 4.60 -16.21
N ASN A 268 -35.08 4.44 -15.00
CA ASN A 268 -35.70 4.87 -13.75
C ASN A 268 -35.21 6.27 -13.33
N GLN A 269 -35.51 7.26 -14.16
CA GLN A 269 -35.00 8.63 -14.02
C GLN A 269 -35.66 9.43 -12.89
N ALA A 270 -36.79 8.96 -12.34
CA ALA A 270 -37.56 9.70 -11.34
C ALA A 270 -36.79 9.92 -10.02
N SER A 271 -35.90 8.99 -9.65
CA SER A 271 -35.16 9.00 -8.38
C SER A 271 -34.15 10.13 -8.22
N PHE A 272 -33.74 10.80 -9.31
CA PHE A 272 -32.73 11.86 -9.30
C PHE A 272 -33.26 13.23 -9.74
N SER A 273 -34.58 13.38 -9.86
CA SER A 273 -35.24 14.64 -10.22
C SER A 273 -34.90 15.79 -9.26
N ASP A 274 -34.63 15.49 -7.99
CA ASP A 274 -34.20 16.46 -6.97
C ASP A 274 -32.81 17.07 -7.24
N LEU A 275 -31.94 16.37 -7.99
CA LEU A 275 -30.62 16.88 -8.34
C LEU A 275 -30.65 17.96 -9.44
N ARG A 276 -31.83 18.23 -10.04
CA ARG A 276 -31.97 19.14 -11.20
C ARG A 276 -30.95 18.88 -12.30
N LEU A 277 -30.55 17.63 -12.48
CA LEU A 277 -29.72 17.22 -13.61
C LEU A 277 -30.65 17.15 -14.80
N GLU A 278 -30.85 18.27 -15.47
CA GLU A 278 -31.56 18.30 -16.74
C GLU A 278 -30.77 17.45 -17.74
N PHE A 279 -31.38 16.34 -18.13
CA PHE A 279 -31.15 15.29 -19.15
C PHE A 279 -30.04 15.36 -20.23
N VAL A 280 -29.20 16.38 -20.32
CA VAL A 280 -28.36 16.67 -21.49
C VAL A 280 -27.16 15.71 -21.67
N TRP A 281 -26.77 14.94 -20.65
CA TRP A 281 -25.55 14.13 -20.68
C TRP A 281 -25.73 12.62 -20.50
N SER A 282 -26.93 12.06 -20.69
CA SER A 282 -27.17 10.60 -20.58
C SER A 282 -26.17 9.77 -21.37
N ASP A 283 -25.77 10.27 -22.54
CA ASP A 283 -24.85 9.60 -23.44
C ASP A 283 -23.40 9.59 -22.96
N CYS A 284 -23.02 10.45 -22.01
CA CYS A 284 -21.65 10.59 -21.52
C CYS A 284 -21.47 10.11 -20.07
N VAL A 285 -22.53 9.62 -19.41
CA VAL A 285 -22.48 9.19 -18.00
C VAL A 285 -21.45 8.09 -17.77
N SER A 286 -21.36 7.11 -18.66
CA SER A 286 -20.40 6.01 -18.55
C SER A 286 -18.94 6.49 -18.64
N ALA A 287 -18.66 7.41 -19.56
CA ALA A 287 -17.32 8.02 -19.71
C ALA A 287 -16.95 8.87 -18.48
N ALA A 288 -17.90 9.63 -17.92
CA ALA A 288 -17.70 10.40 -16.70
C ALA A 288 -17.49 9.50 -15.46
N LEU A 289 -18.23 8.39 -15.36
CA LEU A 289 -18.04 7.38 -14.32
C LEU A 289 -16.64 6.75 -14.41
N GLU A 290 -16.20 6.36 -15.60
CA GLU A 290 -14.85 5.82 -15.81
C GLU A 290 -13.77 6.84 -15.43
N ALA A 291 -13.93 8.10 -15.82
CA ALA A 291 -13.00 9.17 -15.43
C ALA A 291 -12.97 9.39 -13.91
N THR A 292 -14.12 9.28 -13.24
CA THR A 292 -14.22 9.39 -11.78
C THR A 292 -13.53 8.23 -11.08
N ILE A 293 -13.75 6.98 -11.55
CA ILE A 293 -13.06 5.78 -11.04
C ILE A 293 -11.55 5.92 -11.22
N ARG A 294 -11.11 6.37 -12.41
CA ARG A 294 -9.69 6.59 -12.71
C ARG A 294 -9.07 7.65 -11.78
N MET A 295 -9.76 8.77 -11.56
CA MET A 295 -9.29 9.81 -10.63
C MET A 295 -9.21 9.29 -9.18
N SER A 296 -10.21 8.52 -8.74
CA SER A 296 -10.20 7.90 -7.41
C SER A 296 -9.02 6.94 -7.25
N LYS A 297 -8.81 6.07 -8.24
CA LYS A 297 -7.70 5.11 -8.25
C LYS A 297 -6.34 5.80 -8.29
N ASP A 298 -6.16 6.82 -9.12
CA ASP A 298 -4.91 7.61 -9.19
C ASP A 298 -4.58 8.22 -7.83
N ASN A 299 -5.56 8.85 -7.18
CA ASN A 299 -5.32 9.44 -5.87
C ASN A 299 -5.02 8.40 -4.80
N GLN A 300 -5.66 7.22 -4.85
CA GLN A 300 -5.41 6.12 -3.92
C GLN A 300 -4.01 5.52 -4.09
N GLU A 301 -3.57 5.28 -5.32
CA GLU A 301 -2.26 4.70 -5.63
C GLU A 301 -1.12 5.71 -5.40
N ASN A 302 -1.39 7.00 -5.59
CA ASN A 302 -0.42 8.08 -5.44
C ASN A 302 -0.60 8.91 -4.16
N LEU A 303 -1.22 8.36 -3.11
CA LEU A 303 -1.42 9.07 -1.83
C LEU A 303 -0.13 9.66 -1.27
N MET A 304 1.00 8.98 -1.47
CA MET A 304 2.29 9.43 -0.94
C MET A 304 2.70 10.81 -1.48
N ARG A 305 2.23 11.23 -2.66
CA ARG A 305 2.53 12.55 -3.25
C ARG A 305 2.10 13.71 -2.35
N PHE A 306 1.08 13.52 -1.51
CA PHE A 306 0.62 14.54 -0.59
C PHE A 306 1.55 14.70 0.62
N PHE A 307 2.34 13.67 0.94
CA PHE A 307 3.24 13.60 2.08
C PHE A 307 4.72 13.81 1.71
N GLU A 308 5.01 14.16 0.46
CA GLU A 308 6.36 14.57 0.06
C GLU A 308 6.68 15.94 0.64
N ASP A 309 7.94 16.11 1.06
CA ASP A 309 8.42 17.40 1.56
C ASP A 309 8.33 18.44 0.43
N VAL A 310 7.77 19.61 0.73
CA VAL A 310 7.75 20.73 -0.22
C VAL A 310 9.19 21.23 -0.33
N ALA A 311 9.85 20.86 -1.43
CA ALA A 311 11.20 21.31 -1.76
C ALA A 311 11.27 22.84 -1.94
#